data_AF-A0A0D3C460-F1
#
_entry.id   AF-A0A0D3C460-F1
#
_cell.length_a   1.000
_cell.length_b   1.000
_cell.length_c   1.000
_cell.angle_alpha   90.00
_cell.angle_beta   90.00
_cell.angle_gamma   90.00
#
_symmetry.space_group_name_H-M   'P 1'
#
loop_
_entity.id
_entity.type
_entity.pdbx_description
1 polymer ?
#
loop_
_entity_poly.entity_id
_entity_poly.type
_entity_poly.pdbx_seq_one_letter_code
_entity_poly.pdbx_strand_id
1 'polypeptide(L)'
;MEFPQLRKVVDQLGKDPTNVDIALEYLGKSNGIQRTRELAMEHANLAAAAIGSLPETDDEDVKRSRRALVDLTHRVITRNK
;
A
#
# COMPACT_ATOMS: atom_id res chain seq x y z
N MET A 1 -4.16 -15.85 7.56
CA MET A 1 -3.21 -15.15 8.46
C MET A 1 -2.12 -16.13 8.83
N GLU A 2 -0.85 -15.74 8.69
CA GLU A 2 0.30 -16.62 8.93
C GLU A 2 0.47 -16.99 10.41
N PHE A 3 0.03 -16.11 11.32
CA PHE A 3 0.06 -16.35 12.77
C PHE A 3 -1.31 -16.03 13.39
N PRO A 4 -2.24 -17.01 13.48
CA PRO A 4 -3.55 -16.79 14.09
C PRO A 4 -3.48 -16.32 15.55
N GLN A 5 -2.40 -16.66 16.27
CA GLN A 5 -2.22 -16.26 17.68
C GLN A 5 -1.98 -14.75 17.82
N LEU A 6 -1.45 -14.08 16.79
CA LEU A 6 -1.22 -12.64 16.76
C LEU A 6 -2.49 -11.85 17.04
N ARG A 7 -3.67 -12.37 16.68
CA ARG A 7 -4.94 -11.69 16.94
C ARG A 7 -5.14 -11.37 18.43
N LYS A 8 -4.85 -12.32 19.31
CA LYS A 8 -4.98 -12.14 20.76
C LYS A 8 -3.99 -11.12 21.32
N VAL A 9 -2.76 -11.11 20.78
CA VAL A 9 -1.72 -10.12 21.16
C VAL A 9 -2.15 -8.72 20.74
N VAL A 10 -2.67 -8.57 19.51
CA VAL A 10 -3.17 -7.30 18.97
C VAL A 10 -4.33 -6.76 19.81
N ASP A 11 -5.29 -7.62 20.19
CA ASP A 11 -6.43 -7.24 21.03
C ASP A 11 -6.00 -6.75 22.44
N GLN A 12 -4.76 -7.00 22.85
CA GLN A 12 -4.20 -6.61 24.15
C GLN A 12 -3.10 -5.53 24.05
N LEU A 13 -2.86 -4.93 22.88
CA LEU A 13 -1.80 -3.92 22.68
C LEU A 13 -1.93 -2.72 23.62
N GLY A 14 -3.16 -2.28 23.92
CA GLY A 14 -3.39 -1.13 24.82
C GLY A 14 -3.28 -1.47 26.31
N LYS A 15 -3.08 -2.74 26.67
CA LYS A 15 -3.06 -3.20 28.07
C LYS A 15 -1.64 -3.40 28.61
N ASP A 16 -0.72 -3.84 27.77
CA ASP A 16 0.66 -4.12 28.14
C ASP A 16 1.58 -3.70 26.97
N PRO A 17 2.53 -2.77 27.20
CA PRO A 17 3.53 -2.37 26.20
C PRO A 17 4.31 -3.54 25.59
N THR A 18 4.54 -4.62 26.34
CA THR A 18 5.26 -5.82 25.87
C THR A 18 4.58 -6.49 24.68
N ASN A 19 3.25 -6.33 24.55
CA ASN A 19 2.50 -6.85 23.40
C ASN A 19 2.88 -6.15 22.09
N VAL A 20 3.41 -4.93 22.14
CA VAL A 20 3.93 -4.22 20.95
C VAL A 20 5.15 -4.96 20.41
N ASP A 21 6.11 -5.30 21.29
CA ASP A 21 7.33 -6.01 20.90
C ASP A 21 7.02 -7.39 20.32
N ILE A 22 6.10 -8.12 20.97
CA ILE A 22 5.64 -9.44 20.49
C ILE A 22 4.96 -9.30 19.10
N ALA A 23 4.12 -8.29 18.90
CA ALA A 23 3.47 -8.05 17.62
C ALA A 23 4.49 -7.72 16.51
N LEU A 24 5.52 -6.93 16.83
CA LEU A 24 6.62 -6.63 15.89
C LEU A 24 7.44 -7.88 15.56
N GLU A 25 7.69 -8.76 16.52
CA GLU A 25 8.37 -10.04 16.28
C GLU A 25 7.60 -10.92 15.30
N TYR A 26 6.28 -11.06 15.50
CA TYR A 26 5.42 -11.78 14.56
C TYR A 26 5.38 -11.12 13.18
N LEU A 27 5.34 -9.78 13.13
CA LEU A 27 5.36 -9.04 11.87
C LEU A 27 6.66 -9.31 11.11
N GLY A 28 7.81 -9.29 11.79
CA GLY A 28 9.13 -9.55 11.20
C GLY A 28 9.33 -11.00 10.72
N LYS A 29 8.65 -11.97 11.36
CA LYS A 29 8.61 -13.38 10.89
C LYS A 29 7.64 -13.61 9.75
N SER A 30 6.70 -12.70 9.53
CA SER A 30 5.66 -12.81 8.50
C SER A 30 6.06 -12.14 7.19
N ASN A 31 5.35 -12.48 6.12
CA ASN A 31 5.42 -11.75 4.86
C ASN A 31 4.42 -10.57 4.81
N GLY A 32 3.87 -10.13 5.95
CA GLY A 32 2.79 -9.14 6.01
C GLY A 32 3.15 -7.79 5.37
N ILE A 33 4.36 -7.28 5.62
CA ILE A 33 4.85 -6.02 5.02
C ILE A 33 4.97 -6.16 3.50
N GLN A 34 5.60 -7.24 3.03
CA GLN A 34 5.83 -7.48 1.61
C GLN A 34 4.50 -7.64 0.86
N ARG A 35 3.58 -8.45 1.38
CA ARG A 35 2.25 -8.66 0.79
C ARG A 35 1.42 -7.38 0.74
N THR A 36 1.53 -6.53 1.76
CA THR A 36 0.84 -5.23 1.77
C THR A 36 1.43 -4.29 0.72
N ARG A 37 2.75 -4.29 0.53
CA ARG A 37 3.42 -3.52 -0.52
C ARG A 37 3.02 -4.01 -1.92
N GLU A 38 2.94 -5.33 -2.12
CA GLU A 38 2.48 -5.93 -3.38
C GLU A 38 1.04 -5.54 -3.71
N LEU A 39 0.13 -5.63 -2.73
CA LEU A 39 -1.27 -5.22 -2.91
C LEU A 39 -1.39 -3.71 -3.21
N ALA A 40 -0.61 -2.87 -2.52
CA ALA A 40 -0.56 -1.44 -2.82
C ALA A 40 -0.10 -1.18 -4.26
N MET A 41 0.94 -1.90 -4.72
CA MET A 41 1.44 -1.81 -6.09
C MET A 41 0.40 -2.27 -7.12
N GLU A 42 -0.36 -3.34 -6.84
CA GLU A 42 -1.47 -3.79 -7.67
C GLU A 42 -2.52 -2.68 -7.85
N HIS A 43 -2.95 -2.04 -6.76
CA HIS A 43 -3.89 -0.92 -6.83
C HIS A 43 -3.32 0.29 -7.57
N ALA A 44 -2.05 0.63 -7.39
CA ALA A 44 -1.39 1.71 -8.13
C ALA A 44 -1.33 1.43 -9.64
N ASN A 45 -1.07 0.17 -10.02
CA ASN A 45 -1.08 -0.27 -11.42
C ASN A 45 -2.48 -0.17 -12.04
N LEU A 46 -3.52 -0.61 -11.31
CA LEU A 46 -4.91 -0.47 -11.76
C LEU A 46 -5.32 1.01 -11.94
N ALA A 47 -4.90 1.89 -11.03
CA ALA A 47 -5.15 3.32 -11.16
C ALA A 47 -4.45 3.93 -12.38
N ALA A 48 -3.19 3.56 -12.63
CA ALA A 48 -2.45 4.00 -13.82
C ALA A 48 -3.10 3.49 -15.11
N ALA A 49 -3.52 2.22 -15.13
CA ALA A 49 -4.23 1.63 -16.25
C ALA A 49 -5.55 2.35 -16.55
N ALA A 50 -6.33 2.68 -15.52
CA ALA A 50 -7.58 3.43 -15.67
C ALA A 50 -7.39 4.81 -16.33
N ILE A 51 -6.29 5.51 -15.99
CA ILE A 51 -5.93 6.78 -16.65
C ILE A 51 -5.56 6.54 -18.13
N GLY A 52 -4.83 5.46 -18.41
CA GLY A 52 -4.45 5.06 -19.77
C GLY A 52 -5.64 4.62 -20.63
N SER A 53 -6.73 4.15 -20.03
CA SER A 53 -7.97 3.78 -20.74
C SER A 53 -8.90 4.95 -21.05
N LEU A 54 -8.56 6.18 -20.63
CA LEU A 54 -9.35 7.36 -20.98
C LEU A 54 -9.29 7.62 -22.51
N PRO A 55 -10.38 8.09 -23.13
CA PRO A 55 -10.41 8.38 -24.57
C PRO A 55 -9.26 9.31 -24.99
N GLU A 56 -8.76 9.13 -26.21
CA GLU A 56 -7.76 10.02 -26.79
C GLU A 56 -8.24 11.48 -26.83
N THR A 57 -7.29 12.40 -26.76
CA THR A 57 -7.56 13.83 -26.71
C THR A 57 -6.37 14.57 -27.29
N ASP A 58 -6.64 15.63 -28.04
CA ASP A 58 -5.60 16.53 -28.57
C ASP A 58 -5.28 17.69 -27.62
N ASP A 59 -5.99 17.79 -26.50
CA ASP A 59 -5.76 18.83 -25.49
C ASP A 59 -4.49 18.55 -24.67
N GLU A 60 -3.52 19.45 -24.78
CA GLU A 60 -2.22 19.33 -24.12
C GLU A 60 -2.31 19.45 -22.59
N ASP A 61 -3.24 20.24 -22.05
CA ASP A 61 -3.45 20.37 -20.61
C ASP A 61 -4.09 19.09 -20.05
N VAL A 62 -4.99 18.46 -20.79
CA VAL A 62 -5.53 17.14 -20.44
C VAL A 62 -4.43 16.09 -20.45
N LYS A 63 -3.57 16.05 -21.49
CA LYS A 63 -2.41 15.13 -21.54
C LYS A 63 -1.42 15.37 -20.41
N ARG A 64 -1.15 16.63 -20.05
CA ARG A 64 -0.30 17.00 -18.92
C ARG A 64 -0.89 16.51 -17.60
N SER A 65 -2.18 16.71 -17.40
CA SER A 65 -2.90 16.26 -16.20
C SER A 65 -2.89 14.74 -16.07
N ARG A 66 -3.12 14.01 -17.16
CA ARG A 66 -3.05 12.53 -17.17
C ARG A 66 -1.66 12.02 -16.80
N ARG A 67 -0.60 12.62 -17.34
CA ARG A 67 0.78 12.28 -16.94
C ARG A 67 1.02 12.51 -15.45
N ALA A 68 0.57 13.63 -14.91
CA ALA A 68 0.72 13.94 -13.49
C ALA A 68 -0.02 12.93 -12.59
N LEU A 69 -1.20 12.46 -13.01
CA LEU A 69 -1.95 11.43 -12.29
C LEU A 69 -1.23 10.07 -12.30
N VAL A 70 -0.65 9.67 -13.43
CA VAL A 70 0.18 8.45 -13.50
C VAL A 70 1.45 8.59 -12.65
N ASP A 71 2.09 9.76 -12.64
CA ASP A 71 3.23 10.02 -11.76
C ASP A 71 2.86 9.88 -10.27
N LEU A 72 1.65 10.30 -9.91
CA LEU A 72 1.16 10.23 -8.54
C LEU A 72 0.98 8.78 -8.06
N THR A 73 0.55 7.86 -8.92
CA THR A 73 0.42 6.43 -8.54
C THR A 73 1.76 5.82 -8.17
N HIS A 74 2.84 6.17 -8.89
CA HIS A 74 4.20 5.72 -8.57
C HIS A 74 4.74 6.35 -7.28
N ARG A 75 4.43 7.64 -7.04
CA ARG A 75 4.87 8.35 -5.83
C ARG A 75 4.26 7.75 -4.57
N VAL A 76 2.99 7.34 -4.59
CA VAL A 76 2.33 6.74 -3.42
C VAL A 76 3.01 5.46 -2.96
N ILE A 77 3.57 4.67 -3.89
CA ILE A 77 4.27 3.41 -3.56
C ILE A 77 5.69 3.65 -3.04
N THR A 78 6.35 4.70 -3.53
CA THR A 78 7.77 4.99 -3.22
C THR A 78 7.96 5.97 -2.06
N ARG A 79 6.90 6.61 -1.57
CA ARG A 79 6.96 7.55 -0.45
C ARG A 79 7.38 6.85 0.85
N ASN A 80 8.28 7.48 1.59
CA ASN A 80 8.83 6.96 2.85
C ASN A 80 8.71 7.94 4.04
N LYS A 81 7.86 8.96 3.89
CA LYS A 81 7.58 10.01 4.88
C LYS A 81 6.09 10.21 5.05
#